data_AF-A0A9D8MYI5-F1
#
_entry.id   AF-A0A9D8MYI5-F1
#
_cell.length_a   1.000
_cell.length_b   1.000
_cell.length_c   1.000
_cell.angle_alpha   90.00
_cell.angle_beta   90.00
_cell.angle_gamma   90.00
#
_symmetry.space_group_name_H-M   'P 1'
#
loop_
_entity.id
_entity.type
_entity.pdbx_description
1 polymer ?
#
loop_
_entity_poly.entity_id
_entity_poly.type
_entity_poly.pdbx_seq_one_letter_code
_entity_poly.pdbx_strand_id
1 'polypeptide(L)' 'QRNAMKTWDVKHEGRDDADFKAELLKDPEVAQYISKEELEKICNLDFHFRNVDMRFKMCGIE' A
#
# COMPACT_ATOMS: atom_id res chain seq x y z
N GLN A 1 -6.24 10.87 -6.10
CA GLN A 1 -6.63 11.54 -4.84
C GLN A 1 -7.90 10.94 -4.24
N ARG A 2 -9.00 10.74 -5.01
CA ARG A 2 -10.26 10.10 -4.54
C ARG A 2 -10.10 8.88 -3.62
N ASN A 3 -9.37 7.86 -4.06
CA ASN A 3 -9.25 6.62 -3.28
C ASN A 3 -8.45 6.80 -1.99
N ALA A 4 -7.48 7.74 -1.97
CA ALA A 4 -6.73 8.07 -0.77
C ALA A 4 -7.61 8.80 0.26
N MET A 5 -8.49 9.69 -0.21
CA MET A 5 -9.47 10.37 0.67
C MET A 5 -10.43 9.37 1.32
N LYS A 6 -10.91 8.36 0.58
CA LYS A 6 -11.74 7.30 1.19
C LYS A 6 -11.01 6.54 2.29
N THR A 7 -9.74 6.17 2.08
CA THR A 7 -8.93 5.52 3.12
C THR A 7 -8.77 6.45 4.34
N TRP A 8 -8.62 7.75 4.12
CA TRP A 8 -8.52 8.75 5.18
C TRP A 8 -9.81 8.86 5.99
N ASP A 9 -10.97 8.91 5.34
CA ASP A 9 -12.27 9.02 6.00
C ASP A 9 -12.53 7.83 6.93
N VAL A 10 -12.24 6.60 6.48
CA VAL A 10 -12.37 5.38 7.31
C VAL A 10 -11.48 5.46 8.56
N LYS A 11 -10.23 5.92 8.40
CA LYS A 11 -9.32 6.12 9.54
C LYS A 11 -9.81 7.22 10.47
N HIS A 12 -10.38 8.29 9.93
CA HIS A 12 -10.92 9.40 10.71
C HIS A 12 -12.14 8.98 11.55
N GLU A 13 -12.92 8.01 11.07
CA GLU A 13 -14.01 7.37 11.81
C GLU A 13 -13.53 6.43 12.94
N GLY A 14 -12.21 6.30 13.15
CA GLY A 14 -11.63 5.44 14.16
C GLY A 14 -11.59 3.95 13.77
N ARG A 15 -11.84 3.65 12.49
CA ARG A 15 -11.75 2.28 11.97
C ARG A 15 -10.33 1.95 11.50
N ASP A 16 -9.91 0.73 11.78
CA ASP A 16 -8.57 0.26 11.45
C ASP A 16 -8.45 -0.56 10.17
N ASP A 17 -9.57 -0.81 9.50
CA ASP A 17 -9.67 -1.63 8.30
C ASP A 17 -9.65 -0.82 7.00
N ALA A 18 -9.16 0.41 7.05
CA ALA A 18 -8.92 1.20 5.86
C ALA A 18 -7.83 0.55 4.98
N ASP A 19 -8.18 0.18 3.74
CA ASP A 19 -7.29 -0.47 2.79
C ASP A 19 -7.24 0.30 1.46
N PHE A 20 -6.13 0.99 1.21
CA PHE A 20 -5.94 1.77 0.00
C PHE A 20 -5.82 0.90 -1.27
N LYS A 21 -5.18 -0.27 -1.18
CA LYS A 21 -5.05 -1.20 -2.32
C LYS A 21 -6.42 -1.72 -2.73
N ALA A 22 -7.26 -2.06 -1.75
CA ALA A 22 -8.63 -2.48 -2.01
C ALA A 22 -9.46 -1.38 -2.70
N GLU A 23 -9.31 -0.12 -2.30
CA GLU A 23 -10.01 1.00 -2.96
C GLU A 23 -9.51 1.24 -4.40
N LEU A 24 -8.21 1.06 -4.68
CA LEU A 24 -7.66 1.14 -6.04
C LEU A 24 -8.15 0.00 -6.94
N LEU A 25 -8.24 -1.22 -6.43
CA LEU A 25 -8.75 -2.39 -7.18
C LEU A 25 -10.23 -2.27 -7.56
N LYS A 26 -11.01 -1.49 -6.80
CA LYS A 26 -12.42 -1.23 -7.08
C LYS A 26 -12.64 -0.09 -8.08
N ASP A 27 -11.62 0.68 -8.41
CA ASP A 27 -11.75 1.88 -9.25
C ASP A 27 -11.54 1.52 -10.74
N PRO A 28 -12.61 1.53 -11.56
CA PRO A 28 -12.51 1.19 -12.99
C PRO A 28 -11.70 2.21 -13.79
N GLU A 29 -11.51 3.45 -13.30
CA GLU A 29 -10.63 4.43 -13.93
C GLU A 29 -9.16 4.05 -13.73
N VAL A 30 -8.80 3.54 -12.54
CA VAL A 30 -7.43 3.05 -12.26
C VAL A 30 -7.10 1.83 -13.12
N ALA A 31 -8.06 0.91 -13.28
CA ALA A 31 -7.90 -0.31 -14.07
C ALA A 31 -7.64 -0.04 -15.57
N GLN A 32 -7.92 1.17 -16.07
CA GLN A 32 -7.58 1.57 -17.45
C GLN A 32 -6.08 1.81 -17.64
N TYR A 33 -5.34 2.10 -16.58
CA TYR A 33 -3.94 2.51 -16.64
C TYR A 33 -2.98 1.53 -15.96
N ILE A 34 -3.45 0.81 -14.94
CA ILE A 34 -2.62 -0.09 -14.13
C ILE A 34 -3.37 -1.41 -14.00
N SER A 35 -2.75 -2.50 -14.43
CA SER A 35 -3.32 -3.83 -14.25
C SER A 35 -3.34 -4.24 -12.78
N LYS A 36 -4.20 -5.21 -12.45
CA LYS A 36 -4.25 -5.79 -11.11
C LYS A 36 -2.87 -6.32 -10.66
N GLU A 37 -2.16 -7.01 -11.54
CA GLU A 37 -0.85 -7.62 -11.24
C GLU A 37 0.23 -6.57 -10.99
N GLU A 38 0.22 -5.46 -11.74
CA GLU A 38 1.12 -4.33 -11.49
C GLU A 38 0.79 -3.66 -10.17
N LEU A 39 -0.50 -3.43 -9.88
CA LEU A 39 -0.93 -2.83 -8.63
C LEU A 39 -0.54 -3.70 -7.42
N GLU A 40 -0.68 -5.01 -7.54
CA GLU A 40 -0.25 -5.97 -6.51
C GLU A 40 1.26 -5.92 -6.25
N LYS A 41 2.08 -5.76 -7.30
CA LYS A 41 3.54 -5.60 -7.17
C LYS A 41 3.93 -4.29 -6.49
N ILE A 42 3.28 -3.18 -6.84
CA ILE A 42 3.61 -1.85 -6.27
C ILE A 42 3.17 -1.76 -4.80
N CYS A 43 2.05 -2.41 -4.45
CA CYS A 43 1.54 -2.49 -3.07
C CYS A 43 2.06 -3.73 -2.30
N ASN A 44 3.26 -4.23 -2.60
CA ASN A 44 3.87 -5.39 -1.94
C ASN A 44 4.80 -4.96 -0.79
N LEU A 45 4.56 -5.45 0.44
CA LEU A 45 5.36 -5.12 1.62
C LEU A 45 6.78 -5.70 1.58
N ASP A 46 6.98 -6.92 1.05
CA ASP A 46 8.30 -7.54 0.94
C ASP A 46 9.23 -6.68 0.08
N PHE A 47 8.69 -6.08 -0.98
CA PHE A 47 9.45 -5.13 -1.80
C PHE A 47 9.91 -3.91 -0.97
N HIS A 48 9.04 -3.37 -0.13
CA HIS A 48 9.35 -2.22 0.73
C HIS A 48 10.29 -2.60 1.88
N PHE A 49 10.24 -3.84 2.35
CA PHE A 49 11.08 -4.34 3.45
C PHE A 49 12.38 -5.02 3.00
N ARG A 50 12.63 -5.16 1.69
CA ARG A 50 13.78 -5.89 1.11
C ARG A 50 15.17 -5.48 1.64
N ASN A 51 15.30 -4.30 2.23
CA ASN A 51 16.55 -3.79 2.76
C ASN A 51 16.55 -3.61 4.29
N VAL A 52 15.45 -3.93 4.99
CA VAL A 52 15.33 -3.68 6.44
C VAL A 52 16.42 -4.44 7.19
N ASP A 53 16.50 -5.76 7.00
CA ASP A 53 17.50 -6.60 7.70
C ASP A 53 18.93 -6.15 7.40
N MET A 54 19.23 -5.90 6.12
CA MET A 54 20.55 -5.41 5.70
C MET A 54 20.92 -4.10 6.40
N ARG A 55 19.96 -3.17 6.58
CA ARG A 55 20.19 -1.91 7.29
C ARG A 55 20.43 -2.13 8.78
N PHE A 56 19.67 -3.00 9.42
CA PHE A 56 19.85 -3.33 10.84
C PHE A 56 21.24 -3.92 11.09
N LYS A 57 21.67 -4.84 10.22
CA LYS A 57 23.03 -5.40 10.23
C LYS A 57 24.11 -4.34 10.09
N MET A 58 23.94 -3.39 9.16
CA MET A 58 24.91 -2.30 8.96
C MET A 58 25.03 -1.38 10.18
N CYS A 59 23.96 -1.23 10.97
CA CYS A 59 23.95 -0.44 12.18
C CYS A 59 24.40 -1.22 13.44
N GLY A 60 24.67 -2.52 13.33
CA GLY A 60 25.09 -3.36 14.46
C GLY A 60 23.98 -3.60 15.50
N ILE A 61 22.72 -3.63 15.06
CA ILE A 61 21.53 -3.80 15.92
C ILE A 61 20.86 -5.17 15.69
N GLU A 62 21.60 -6.13 15.12
CA GLU A 62 21.16 -7.51 14.84
C GLU A 62 22.07 -8.52 15.56
#